data_AF-C4YVV6-F1
#
_entry.id   AF-C4YVV6-F1
#
_cell.length_a   1.000
_cell.length_b   1.000
_cell.length_c   1.000
_cell.angle_alpha   90.00
_cell.angle_beta   90.00
_cell.angle_gamma   90.00
#
_symmetry.space_group_name_H-M   'P 1'
#
loop_
_entity.id
_entity.type
_entity.pdbx_description
1 polymer ?
#
loop_
_entity_poly.entity_id
_entity_poly.type
_entity_poly.pdbx_seq_one_letter_code
_entity_poly.pdbx_strand_id
1 'polypeptide(L)'
;MAIYLQLKSNREFNLDSINQLLLKLAEKYSNHHFGHKKVLLDYMAKALFHELSDEYTQANHYATKSQFSNFNKAQEQYLDKIESSRNNSKQAQLKRKIISIFDANTAYDLLSSCCFIGAIDNQYQIKLLKNITLSENAQDKILQQVQMIYGRSIEKLKIIPFSELEAKQNNTEIE
;
A
#
# COMPACT_ATOMS: atom_id res chain seq x y z
N MET A 1 15.66 -13.13 -3.30
CA MET A 1 14.72 -14.26 -3.09
C MET A 1 14.40 -14.49 -1.64
N ALA A 2 15.39 -14.59 -0.75
CA ALA A 2 15.16 -14.72 0.69
C ALA A 2 14.29 -13.59 1.26
N ILE A 3 14.60 -12.34 0.91
CA ILE A 3 13.84 -11.16 1.35
C ILE A 3 12.35 -11.24 0.96
N TYR A 4 12.02 -11.74 -0.25
CA TYR A 4 10.64 -11.84 -0.71
C TYR A 4 9.83 -12.86 0.11
N LEU A 5 10.43 -14.02 0.41
CA LEU A 5 9.81 -15.03 1.24
C LEU A 5 9.70 -14.57 2.69
N GLN A 6 10.76 -13.96 3.23
CA GLN A 6 10.76 -13.40 4.59
C GLN A 6 9.61 -12.39 4.78
N LEU A 7 9.45 -11.46 3.83
CA LEU A 7 8.40 -10.44 3.88
C LEU A 7 6.99 -11.03 3.77
N LYS A 8 6.80 -12.06 2.93
CA LYS A 8 5.48 -12.67 2.69
C LYS A 8 5.06 -13.69 3.74
N SER A 9 6.01 -14.33 4.42
CA SER A 9 5.77 -15.40 5.41
C SER A 9 6.09 -14.99 6.86
N ASN A 10 6.59 -13.76 7.07
CA ASN A 10 6.93 -13.18 8.36
C ASN A 10 7.89 -14.03 9.21
N ARG A 11 8.91 -14.62 8.57
CA ARG A 11 9.93 -15.45 9.21
C ARG A 11 11.31 -15.08 8.69
N GLU A 12 12.32 -15.09 9.55
CA GLU A 12 13.71 -15.01 9.11
C GLU A 12 14.09 -16.32 8.40
N PHE A 13 14.40 -16.21 7.11
CA PHE A 13 14.89 -17.32 6.31
C PHE A 13 16.31 -17.04 5.87
N ASN A 14 17.25 -17.90 6.25
CA ASN A 14 18.59 -17.88 5.68
C ASN A 14 18.53 -18.40 4.23
N LEU A 15 19.38 -17.85 3.36
CA LEU A 15 19.52 -18.27 1.96
C LEU A 15 19.78 -19.79 1.86
N ASP A 16 20.62 -20.32 2.73
CA ASP A 16 20.91 -21.76 2.80
C ASP A 16 19.69 -22.60 3.18
N SER A 17 18.87 -22.11 4.12
CA SER A 17 17.63 -22.80 4.52
C SER A 17 16.63 -22.87 3.37
N ILE A 18 16.54 -21.79 2.57
CA ILE A 18 15.68 -21.76 1.39
C ILE A 18 16.20 -22.71 0.31
N ASN A 19 17.50 -22.73 0.07
CA ASN A 19 18.11 -23.62 -0.93
C ASN A 19 17.91 -25.09 -0.55
N GLN A 20 18.07 -25.44 0.73
CA GLN A 20 17.80 -26.79 1.23
C GLN A 20 16.32 -27.18 1.11
N LEU A 21 15.40 -26.26 1.39
CA LEU A 21 13.97 -26.50 1.21
C LEU A 21 13.61 -26.74 -0.26
N LEU A 22 14.18 -25.95 -1.17
CA LEU A 22 14.00 -26.09 -2.61
C LEU A 22 14.51 -27.44 -3.13
N LEU A 23 15.70 -27.87 -2.69
CA LEU A 23 16.27 -29.16 -3.05
C LEU A 23 15.38 -30.32 -2.62
N LYS A 24 14.92 -30.33 -1.37
CA LYS A 24 14.02 -31.36 -0.85
C LYS A 24 12.67 -31.42 -1.58
N LEU A 25 12.14 -30.27 -1.98
CA LEU A 25 10.88 -30.22 -2.73
C LEU A 25 11.06 -30.72 -4.16
N ALA A 26 12.18 -30.39 -4.81
CA ALA A 26 12.51 -30.90 -6.13
C ALA A 26 12.72 -32.43 -6.13
N GLU A 27 13.33 -32.98 -5.08
CA GLU A 27 13.46 -34.43 -4.90
C GLU A 27 12.11 -35.13 -4.67
N LYS A 28 11.26 -34.55 -3.81
CA LYS A 28 9.98 -35.17 -3.42
C LYS A 28 8.91 -35.07 -4.51
N TYR A 29 8.93 -34.02 -5.32
CA TYR A 29 7.93 -33.76 -6.36
C TYR A 29 8.58 -33.59 -7.73
N SER A 30 9.40 -34.56 -8.12
CA SER A 30 10.16 -34.57 -9.39
C SER A 30 9.31 -34.37 -10.65
N ASN A 31 8.02 -34.73 -10.60
CA ASN A 31 7.08 -34.60 -11.71
C ASN A 31 6.30 -33.27 -11.72
N HIS A 32 6.49 -32.41 -10.72
CA HIS A 32 5.80 -31.12 -10.61
C HIS A 32 6.74 -29.99 -10.98
N HIS A 33 6.44 -29.33 -12.10
CA HIS A 33 7.19 -28.16 -12.56
C HIS A 33 6.38 -26.90 -12.34
N PHE A 34 6.99 -25.94 -11.64
CA PHE A 34 6.45 -24.59 -11.56
C PHE A 34 6.97 -23.81 -12.77
N GLY A 35 6.07 -23.40 -13.67
CA GLY A 35 6.45 -22.70 -14.91
C GLY A 35 7.23 -21.41 -14.69
N HIS A 36 7.07 -20.77 -13.52
CA HIS A 36 7.86 -19.58 -13.15
C HIS A 36 8.24 -19.58 -11.68
N LYS A 37 9.45 -19.09 -11.42
CA LYS A 37 10.02 -18.93 -10.07
C LYS A 37 9.14 -18.10 -9.13
N LYS A 38 8.47 -17.07 -9.66
CA LYS A 38 7.55 -16.23 -8.88
C LYS A 38 6.33 -17.01 -8.37
N VAL A 39 5.78 -17.90 -9.20
CA VAL A 39 4.62 -18.74 -8.86
C VAL A 39 4.99 -19.76 -7.78
N LEU A 40 6.17 -20.37 -7.91
CA LEU A 40 6.73 -21.25 -6.87
C LEU A 40 6.85 -20.51 -5.53
N LEU A 41 7.41 -19.29 -5.55
CA LEU A 41 7.60 -18.50 -4.32
C LEU A 41 6.27 -18.06 -3.69
N ASP A 42 5.29 -17.67 -4.50
CA ASP A 42 3.96 -17.29 -3.98
C ASP A 42 3.22 -18.51 -3.40
N TYR A 43 3.33 -19.67 -4.05
CA TYR A 43 2.80 -20.94 -3.55
C TYR A 43 3.47 -21.38 -2.24
N MET A 44 4.80 -21.35 -2.18
CA MET A 44 5.56 -21.66 -0.96
C MET A 44 5.22 -20.72 0.20
N ALA A 45 5.13 -19.41 -0.08
CA ALA A 45 4.77 -18.43 0.93
C ALA A 45 3.37 -18.72 1.52
N LYS A 46 2.41 -19.09 0.66
CA LYS A 46 1.07 -19.50 1.10
C LYS A 46 1.09 -20.80 1.90
N ALA A 47 1.76 -21.84 1.41
CA ALA A 47 1.82 -23.13 2.09
C ALA A 47 2.46 -23.01 3.47
N LEU A 48 3.61 -22.32 3.59
CA LEU A 48 4.31 -22.11 4.86
C LEU A 48 3.49 -21.25 5.84
N PHE A 49 2.75 -20.27 5.33
CA PHE A 49 1.85 -19.45 6.14
C PHE A 49 0.71 -20.29 6.75
N HIS A 50 0.15 -21.23 5.98
CA HIS A 50 -0.90 -22.12 6.46
C HIS A 50 -0.38 -23.25 7.35
N GLU A 51 0.79 -23.82 7.07
CA GLU A 51 1.45 -24.83 7.91
C GLU A 51 1.74 -24.28 9.33
N LEU A 52 2.25 -23.04 9.41
CA LEU A 52 2.37 -22.33 10.68
C LEU A 52 1.01 -22.12 11.36
N SER A 53 -0.05 -21.86 10.60
CA SER A 53 -1.37 -21.63 11.17
C SER A 53 -1.94 -22.87 11.85
N ASP A 54 -1.64 -24.07 11.36
CA ASP A 54 -2.13 -25.32 11.93
C ASP A 54 -1.31 -25.76 13.18
N GLU A 55 0.02 -25.63 13.18
CA GLU A 55 0.86 -25.90 14.37
C GLU A 55 0.71 -24.84 15.49
N TYR A 56 0.44 -23.57 15.16
CA TYR A 56 0.29 -22.48 16.14
C TYR A 56 -1.13 -22.32 16.72
N THR A 57 -2.07 -23.19 16.37
CA THR A 57 -3.48 -23.11 16.81
C THR A 57 -3.67 -23.10 18.33
N GLN A 58 -2.71 -23.58 19.13
CA GLN A 58 -2.93 -23.73 20.58
C GLN A 58 -2.36 -22.61 21.48
N ALA A 59 -1.47 -21.73 20.99
CA ALA A 59 -0.81 -20.75 21.87
C ALA A 59 -0.69 -19.30 21.36
N ASN A 60 -0.63 -19.01 20.06
CA ASN A 60 -0.42 -17.63 19.56
C ASN A 60 -1.50 -17.10 18.61
N HIS A 61 -2.72 -17.66 18.65
CA HIS A 61 -3.87 -17.15 17.89
C HIS A 61 -4.20 -15.66 18.16
N TYR A 62 -3.61 -15.05 19.20
CA TYR A 62 -3.76 -13.63 19.50
C TYR A 62 -2.71 -12.71 18.87
N ALA A 63 -1.45 -13.11 18.62
CA ALA A 63 -0.38 -12.15 18.31
C ALA A 63 -0.28 -11.79 16.82
N THR A 64 -0.36 -12.77 15.92
CA THR A 64 -0.21 -12.56 14.46
C THR A 64 -1.53 -12.18 13.79
N LYS A 65 -2.66 -12.71 14.27
CA LYS A 65 -3.99 -12.20 13.91
C LYS A 65 -4.14 -10.74 14.36
N SER A 66 -3.64 -10.39 15.55
CA SER A 66 -3.58 -9.01 16.03
C SER A 66 -2.75 -8.12 15.10
N GLN A 67 -1.51 -8.44 14.72
CA GLN A 67 -0.71 -7.50 13.91
C GLN A 67 -1.25 -7.27 12.48
N PHE A 68 -1.68 -8.32 11.76
CA PHE A 68 -2.29 -8.15 10.43
C PHE A 68 -3.69 -7.54 10.51
N SER A 69 -4.51 -7.94 11.50
CA SER A 69 -5.78 -7.25 11.75
C SER A 69 -5.56 -5.82 12.17
N ASN A 70 -4.51 -5.48 12.92
CA ASN A 70 -4.19 -4.12 13.36
C ASN A 70 -3.70 -3.26 12.20
N PHE A 71 -2.91 -3.79 11.26
CA PHE A 71 -2.45 -3.04 10.10
C PHE A 71 -3.62 -2.74 9.14
N ASN A 72 -4.43 -3.75 8.80
CA ASN A 72 -5.65 -3.55 8.01
C ASN A 72 -6.64 -2.65 8.75
N LYS A 73 -6.79 -2.83 10.06
CA LYS A 73 -7.63 -1.97 10.90
C LYS A 73 -7.11 -0.53 10.96
N ALA A 74 -5.81 -0.29 10.98
CA ALA A 74 -5.26 1.07 10.95
C ALA A 74 -5.48 1.75 9.59
N GLN A 75 -5.36 1.00 8.49
CA GLN A 75 -5.67 1.48 7.15
C GLN A 75 -7.18 1.74 6.98
N GLU A 76 -8.02 0.78 7.33
CA GLU A 76 -9.49 0.91 7.35
C GLU A 76 -9.91 2.08 8.22
N GLN A 77 -9.42 2.18 9.46
CA GLN A 77 -9.72 3.32 10.34
C GLN A 77 -9.27 4.66 9.76
N TYR A 78 -8.16 4.70 9.01
CA TYR A 78 -7.71 5.92 8.35
C TYR A 78 -8.68 6.34 7.23
N LEU A 79 -9.09 5.38 6.40
CA LEU A 79 -10.04 5.62 5.31
C LEU A 79 -11.43 5.97 5.86
N ASP A 80 -11.92 5.23 6.85
CA ASP A 80 -13.18 5.46 7.54
C ASP A 80 -13.22 6.86 8.17
N LYS A 81 -12.13 7.33 8.78
CA LYS A 81 -12.05 8.71 9.32
C LYS A 81 -12.24 9.76 8.24
N ILE A 82 -11.74 9.52 7.04
CA ILE A 82 -11.89 10.43 5.91
C ILE A 82 -13.32 10.35 5.35
N GLU A 83 -13.87 9.15 5.20
CA GLU A 83 -15.22 8.91 4.70
C GLU A 83 -16.31 9.47 5.62
N SER A 84 -16.19 9.20 6.93
CA SER A 84 -17.08 9.68 7.98
C SER A 84 -16.87 11.17 8.32
N SER A 85 -15.86 11.83 7.73
CA SER A 85 -15.62 13.25 7.98
C SER A 85 -16.78 14.11 7.47
N ARG A 86 -17.34 14.94 8.35
CA ARG A 86 -18.38 15.93 7.98
C ARG A 86 -17.81 17.19 7.33
N ASN A 87 -16.49 17.26 7.13
CA ASN A 87 -15.83 18.41 6.53
C ASN A 87 -16.28 18.52 5.07
N ASN A 88 -16.98 19.61 4.75
CA ASN A 88 -17.55 19.82 3.41
C ASN A 88 -16.62 20.62 2.48
N SER A 89 -15.34 20.78 2.83
CA SER A 89 -14.37 21.40 1.93
C SER A 89 -14.24 20.59 0.63
N LYS A 90 -13.97 21.29 -0.49
CA LYS A 90 -13.75 20.65 -1.80
C LYS A 90 -12.63 19.60 -1.75
N GLN A 91 -11.58 19.86 -0.95
CA GLN A 91 -10.50 18.90 -0.73
C GLN A 91 -10.98 17.65 0.01
N ALA A 92 -11.80 17.79 1.06
CA ALA A 92 -12.34 16.66 1.79
C ALA A 92 -13.31 15.84 0.92
N GLN A 93 -14.13 16.50 0.09
CA GLN A 93 -14.97 15.83 -0.90
C GLN A 93 -14.12 15.04 -1.91
N LEU A 94 -13.00 15.60 -2.38
CA LEU A 94 -12.10 14.92 -3.32
C LEU A 94 -11.48 13.68 -2.69
N LYS A 95 -10.98 13.78 -1.46
CA LYS A 95 -10.43 12.62 -0.74
C LYS A 95 -11.46 11.49 -0.61
N ARG A 96 -12.71 11.81 -0.27
CA ARG A 96 -13.80 10.83 -0.20
C ARG A 96 -14.13 10.20 -1.56
N LYS A 97 -14.12 10.98 -2.63
CA LYS A 97 -14.29 10.44 -4.00
C LYS A 97 -13.16 9.49 -4.40
N ILE A 98 -11.92 9.79 -4.02
CA ILE A 98 -10.77 8.91 -4.26
C ILE A 98 -10.98 7.55 -3.58
N ILE A 99 -11.44 7.53 -2.32
CA ILE A 99 -11.76 6.28 -1.61
C ILE A 99 -12.81 5.47 -2.36
N SER A 100 -13.82 6.12 -2.92
CA SER A 100 -14.89 5.46 -3.67
C SER A 100 -14.46 4.87 -5.03
N ILE A 101 -13.33 5.28 -5.60
CA ILE A 101 -12.92 4.92 -6.97
C ILE A 101 -11.76 3.92 -7.00
N PHE A 102 -10.93 3.93 -5.97
CA PHE A 102 -9.76 3.07 -5.85
C PHE A 102 -9.99 2.01 -4.78
N ASP A 103 -9.34 0.86 -4.93
CA ASP A 103 -9.32 -0.17 -3.90
C ASP A 103 -8.71 0.37 -2.59
N ALA A 104 -9.14 -0.13 -1.44
CA ALA A 104 -8.74 0.37 -0.12
C ALA A 104 -7.21 0.52 0.03
N ASN A 105 -6.43 -0.47 -0.45
CA ASN A 105 -4.97 -0.41 -0.41
C ASN A 105 -4.42 0.76 -1.25
N THR A 106 -4.90 0.90 -2.49
CA THR A 106 -4.46 1.97 -3.40
C THR A 106 -4.92 3.34 -2.90
N ALA A 107 -6.15 3.44 -2.38
CA ALA A 107 -6.67 4.66 -1.78
C ALA A 107 -5.84 5.08 -0.56
N TYR A 108 -5.50 4.14 0.33
CA TYR A 108 -4.65 4.39 1.48
C TYR A 108 -3.26 4.86 1.07
N ASP A 109 -2.61 4.14 0.15
CA ASP A 109 -1.28 4.49 -0.32
C ASP A 109 -1.28 5.89 -0.97
N LEU A 110 -2.29 6.20 -1.77
CA LEU A 110 -2.40 7.48 -2.45
C LEU A 110 -2.69 8.63 -1.48
N LEU A 111 -3.65 8.47 -0.57
CA LEU A 111 -4.02 9.51 0.39
C LEU A 111 -2.95 9.74 1.46
N SER A 112 -2.21 8.70 1.84
CA SER A 112 -1.09 8.79 2.79
C SER A 112 0.20 9.32 2.16
N SER A 113 0.33 9.25 0.84
CA SER A 113 1.55 9.64 0.11
C SER A 113 1.39 10.92 -0.69
N CYS A 114 0.18 11.49 -0.78
CA CYS A 114 -0.10 12.71 -1.53
C CYS A 114 -0.72 13.79 -0.65
N CYS A 115 -0.22 15.02 -0.78
CA CYS A 115 -0.85 16.22 -0.25
C CYS A 115 -1.60 16.96 -1.35
N PHE A 116 -2.91 17.16 -1.15
CA PHE A 116 -3.79 17.84 -2.09
C PHE A 116 -3.84 19.33 -1.71
N ILE A 117 -3.11 20.17 -2.45
CA ILE A 117 -2.93 21.59 -2.11
C ILE A 117 -4.14 22.41 -2.57
N GLY A 118 -4.59 22.21 -3.80
CA GLY A 118 -5.75 22.93 -4.34
C GLY A 118 -5.61 23.29 -5.82
N ALA A 119 -6.63 23.97 -6.33
CA ALA A 119 -6.64 24.49 -7.68
C ALA A 119 -5.94 25.86 -7.73
N ILE A 120 -4.96 26.01 -8.62
CA ILE A 120 -4.31 27.28 -8.96
C ILE A 120 -4.43 27.44 -10.47
N ASP A 121 -5.10 28.50 -10.91
CA ASP A 121 -5.47 28.74 -12.30
C ASP A 121 -6.24 27.55 -12.90
N ASN A 122 -5.71 26.98 -13.99
CA ASN A 122 -6.27 25.86 -14.74
C ASN A 122 -5.65 24.50 -14.33
N GLN A 123 -4.99 24.46 -13.16
CA GLN A 123 -4.24 23.29 -12.72
C GLN A 123 -4.56 22.94 -11.27
N TYR A 124 -4.60 21.64 -10.98
CA TYR A 124 -4.73 21.17 -9.62
C TYR A 124 -3.40 20.64 -9.11
N GLN A 125 -2.95 21.16 -7.97
CA GLN A 125 -1.64 20.86 -7.41
C GLN A 125 -1.71 19.70 -6.41
N ILE A 126 -0.89 18.69 -6.66
CA ILE A 126 -0.68 17.54 -5.79
C ILE A 126 0.81 17.46 -5.49
N LYS A 127 1.17 17.45 -4.20
CA LYS A 127 2.56 17.27 -3.76
C LYS A 127 2.75 15.85 -3.26
N LEU A 128 3.78 15.18 -3.75
CA LEU A 128 4.15 13.85 -3.29
C LEU A 128 4.91 13.96 -1.95
N LEU A 129 4.45 13.23 -0.95
CA LEU A 129 5.06 13.11 0.38
C LEU A 129 5.98 11.89 0.49
N LYS A 130 5.86 10.94 -0.45
CA LYS A 130 6.71 9.77 -0.57
C LYS A 130 7.14 9.62 -2.02
N ASN A 131 8.24 8.91 -2.25
CA ASN A 131 8.68 8.57 -3.60
C ASN A 131 7.77 7.49 -4.20
N ILE A 132 6.60 7.91 -4.69
CA ILE A 132 5.64 7.05 -5.38
C ILE A 132 5.47 7.53 -6.83
N THR A 133 5.29 6.58 -7.74
CA THR A 133 4.97 6.87 -9.14
C THR A 133 3.47 6.73 -9.34
N LEU A 134 2.77 7.84 -9.62
CA LEU A 134 1.39 7.77 -10.07
C LEU A 134 1.34 7.31 -11.54
N SER A 135 0.69 6.18 -11.79
CA SER A 135 0.36 5.73 -13.16
C SER A 135 -0.52 6.77 -13.87
N GLU A 136 -0.35 6.95 -15.18
CA GLU A 136 -1.16 7.84 -16.02
C GLU A 136 -2.66 7.62 -15.82
N ASN A 137 -3.13 6.36 -15.82
CA ASN A 137 -4.53 6.01 -15.55
C ASN A 137 -5.03 6.50 -14.18
N ALA A 138 -4.17 6.46 -13.16
CA ALA A 138 -4.53 6.97 -11.83
C ALA A 138 -4.62 8.50 -11.84
N GLN A 139 -3.72 9.17 -12.56
CA GLN A 139 -3.75 10.63 -12.73
C GLN A 139 -5.02 11.07 -13.47
N ASP A 140 -5.41 10.37 -14.54
CA ASP A 140 -6.63 10.68 -15.31
C ASP A 140 -7.89 10.52 -14.47
N LYS A 141 -7.99 9.42 -13.71
CA LYS A 141 -9.11 9.20 -12.78
C LYS A 141 -9.19 10.31 -11.73
N ILE A 142 -8.06 10.75 -11.17
CA ILE A 142 -8.02 11.84 -10.19
C ILE A 142 -8.43 13.16 -10.84
N LEU A 143 -7.94 13.45 -12.04
CA LEU A 143 -8.29 14.67 -12.78
C LEU A 143 -9.79 14.74 -13.04
N GLN A 144 -10.42 13.63 -13.43
CA GLN A 144 -11.88 13.57 -13.61
C GLN A 144 -12.62 13.94 -12.32
N GLN A 145 -12.17 13.44 -11.16
CA GLN A 145 -12.80 13.79 -9.88
C GLN A 145 -12.57 15.23 -9.48
N VAL A 146 -11.38 15.75 -9.74
CA VAL A 146 -11.06 17.16 -9.52
C VAL A 146 -12.00 18.03 -10.37
N GLN A 147 -12.19 17.71 -11.65
CA GLN A 147 -13.10 18.45 -12.53
C GLN A 147 -14.56 18.39 -12.06
N MET A 148 -15.01 17.28 -11.49
CA MET A 148 -16.36 17.15 -10.93
C MET A 148 -16.58 18.05 -9.69
N ILE A 149 -15.53 18.36 -8.92
CA ILE A 149 -15.64 19.10 -7.65
C ILE A 149 -15.24 20.57 -7.80
N TYR A 150 -14.16 20.84 -8.52
CA TYR A 150 -13.58 22.17 -8.72
C TYR A 150 -14.08 22.86 -9.99
N GLY A 151 -14.64 22.09 -10.93
CA GLY A 151 -15.15 22.56 -12.21
C GLY A 151 -14.28 22.13 -13.39
N ARG A 152 -14.87 22.16 -14.59
CA ARG A 152 -14.21 21.80 -15.86
C ARG A 152 -13.10 22.77 -16.28
N SER A 153 -12.91 23.87 -15.56
CA SER A 153 -11.83 24.83 -15.75
C SER A 153 -10.48 24.34 -15.22
N ILE A 154 -10.35 23.05 -14.91
CA ILE A 154 -9.09 22.42 -14.51
C ILE A 154 -8.73 21.40 -15.59
N GLU A 155 -7.74 21.72 -16.40
CA GLU A 155 -7.32 20.91 -17.54
C GLU A 155 -6.29 19.84 -17.18
N LYS A 156 -5.47 20.07 -16.15
CA LYS A 156 -4.37 19.16 -15.81
C LYS A 156 -3.99 19.13 -14.34
N LEU A 157 -3.36 18.03 -13.93
CA LEU A 157 -2.75 17.88 -12.63
C LEU A 157 -1.30 18.35 -12.67
N LYS A 158 -0.90 19.18 -11.71
CA LYS A 158 0.50 19.54 -11.49
C LYS A 158 1.03 18.73 -10.31
N ILE A 159 1.85 17.74 -10.62
CA ILE A 159 2.48 16.88 -9.62
C ILE A 159 3.81 17.51 -9.21
N ILE A 160 3.91 17.93 -7.96
CA ILE A 160 5.15 18.38 -7.36
C ILE A 160 5.84 17.14 -6.78
N PRO A 161 7.04 16.76 -7.27
CA PRO A 161 7.73 15.57 -6.81
C PRO A 161 8.14 15.72 -5.34
N PHE A 162 8.40 14.58 -4.70
CA PHE A 162 8.90 14.57 -3.34
C PHE A 162 10.31 15.20 -3.33
N SER A 163 10.44 16.34 -2.67
CA SER A 163 11.74 16.93 -2.36
C SER A 163 12.14 16.49 -0.95
N GLU A 164 13.20 15.69 -0.87
CA GLU A 164 13.79 15.18 0.38
C GLU A 164 14.28 16.31 1.33
N LEU A 165 14.36 17.55 0.81
CA LEU A 165 14.82 18.74 1.52
C LEU A 165 13.82 19.37 2.51
N GLU A 166 12.53 18.99 2.50
CA GLU A 166 11.55 19.55 3.45
C GLU A 166 11.33 18.70 4.71
N ALA A 167 11.96 17.53 4.83
CA ALA A 167 11.79 16.65 6.00
C ALA A 167 12.61 17.09 7.25
N LYS A 168 13.44 18.12 7.16
CA LYS A 168 14.33 18.55 8.25
C LYS A 168 13.90 19.80 9.04
N GLN A 169 12.76 20.43 8.76
CA GLN A 169 12.41 21.72 9.40
C GLN A 169 11.28 21.73 10.43
N ASN A 170 10.59 20.61 10.71
CA ASN A 170 9.48 20.64 11.68
C ASN A 170 9.83 20.20 13.12
N ASN A 171 11.11 20.07 13.45
CA ASN A 171 11.57 19.72 14.81
C ASN A 171 12.42 20.83 15.45
N THR A 172 12.01 22.09 15.36
CA THR A 172 12.46 23.12 16.31
C THR A 172 11.46 24.26 16.24
N GLU A 173 10.57 24.34 17.22
CA GLU A 173 9.88 25.55 17.73
C GLU A 173 8.80 25.08 18.72
N ILE A 174 9.25 24.72 19.92
CA ILE A 174 8.50 24.98 21.14
C ILE A 174 9.52 25.67 22.06
N GLU A 175 9.28 26.97 22.28
CA GLU A 175 9.95 27.82 23.27
C GLU A 175 9.88 27.23 24.69
#